data_AF-A0A945CGS9-F1
#
_entry.id   AF-A0A945CGS9-F1
#
_cell.length_a   1.000
_cell.length_b   1.000
_cell.length_c   1.000
_cell.angle_alpha   90.00
_cell.angle_beta   90.00
_cell.angle_gamma   90.00
#
_symmetry.space_group_name_H-M   'P 1'
#
loop_
_entity.id
_entity.type
_entity.pdbx_description
1 polymer ?
#
loop_
_entity_poly.entity_id
_entity_poly.type
_entity_poly.pdbx_seq_one_letter_code
_entity_poly.pdbx_strand_id
1 'polypeptide(L)'
;MSAQWTAGDYNNDGRPEAIALGSAAAYLLENNGDSRFRWHFLLQEGIPNFPNPFNSDTVIRYALPTDGNMELAIFNLAGQRVTKLVEGVREGGTYAVRWDGRDDSGVGTRVRCVYLYQLRTGDGQQL
;
A
#
# COMPACT_ATOMS: atom_id res chain seq x y z
N MET A 1 -3.72 -21.46 -12.37
CA MET A 1 -3.68 -20.25 -11.51
C MET A 1 -3.98 -19.06 -12.40
N SER A 2 -5.00 -18.27 -12.09
CA SER A 2 -5.28 -17.00 -12.78
C SER A 2 -4.56 -15.87 -12.06
N ALA A 3 -3.72 -15.10 -12.76
CA ALA A 3 -3.22 -13.85 -12.22
C ALA A 3 -4.41 -12.89 -12.03
N GLN A 4 -4.48 -12.23 -10.87
CA GLN A 4 -5.42 -11.14 -10.66
C GLN A 4 -4.77 -9.85 -11.13
N TRP A 5 -5.51 -9.03 -11.86
CA TRP A 5 -5.04 -7.71 -12.26
C TRP A 5 -6.10 -6.66 -11.95
N THR A 6 -5.64 -5.46 -11.65
CA THR A 6 -6.50 -4.28 -11.43
C THR A 6 -5.86 -3.08 -12.11
N ALA A 7 -6.67 -2.12 -12.54
CA ALA A 7 -6.22 -0.88 -13.13
C ALA A 7 -6.91 0.31 -12.49
N GLY A 8 -6.18 1.39 -12.26
CA GLY A 8 -6.63 2.58 -11.53
C GLY A 8 -5.51 3.60 -11.39
N ASP A 9 -5.86 4.82 -11.03
CA ASP A 9 -4.91 5.90 -10.73
C ASP A 9 -4.46 5.77 -9.26
N TYR A 10 -3.45 4.94 -9.01
CA TYR A 10 -3.02 4.56 -7.65
C TYR A 10 -2.02 5.56 -7.07
N ASN A 11 -1.31 6.30 -7.91
CA ASN A 11 -0.38 7.36 -7.49
C ASN A 11 -1.05 8.76 -7.50
N ASN A 12 -2.29 8.87 -7.97
CA ASN A 12 -3.09 10.09 -8.05
C ASN A 12 -2.45 11.17 -8.94
N ASP A 13 -1.86 10.75 -10.06
CA ASP A 13 -1.26 11.63 -11.09
C ASP A 13 -2.22 11.94 -12.25
N GLY A 14 -3.44 11.40 -12.22
CA GLY A 14 -4.46 11.54 -13.25
C GLY A 14 -4.36 10.50 -14.37
N ARG A 15 -3.51 9.48 -14.23
CA ARG A 15 -3.28 8.43 -15.24
C ARG A 15 -3.50 7.06 -14.60
N PRO A 16 -4.00 6.08 -15.38
CA PRO A 16 -4.21 4.74 -14.85
C PRO A 16 -2.92 3.92 -14.89
N GLU A 17 -2.55 3.35 -13.76
CA GLU A 17 -1.59 2.25 -13.65
C GLU A 17 -2.32 0.90 -13.66
N ALA A 18 -1.59 -0.17 -13.98
CA ALA A 18 -2.09 -1.54 -13.81
C ALA A 18 -1.22 -2.32 -12.82
N ILE A 19 -1.86 -3.02 -11.89
CA ILE A 19 -1.20 -3.93 -10.95
C ILE A 19 -1.60 -5.35 -11.30
N ALA A 20 -0.63 -6.25 -11.47
CA ALA A 20 -0.85 -7.68 -11.60
C ALA A 20 -0.25 -8.42 -10.41
N LEU A 21 -1.05 -9.28 -9.78
CA LEU A 21 -0.70 -10.03 -8.60
C LEU A 21 -0.57 -11.52 -8.94
N GLY A 22 0.63 -12.05 -8.77
CA GLY A 22 0.94 -13.46 -8.82
C GLY A 22 1.06 -14.06 -7.42
N SER A 23 1.35 -15.37 -7.34
CA SER A 23 1.50 -16.08 -6.06
C SER A 23 2.77 -15.71 -5.27
N ALA A 24 3.74 -15.06 -5.90
CA ALA A 24 5.04 -14.74 -5.31
C ALA A 24 5.53 -13.32 -5.61
N ALA A 25 4.80 -12.55 -6.42
CA ALA A 25 5.23 -11.23 -6.86
C ALA A 25 4.03 -10.36 -7.24
N ALA A 26 4.20 -9.06 -7.07
CA ALA A 26 3.36 -8.04 -7.67
C ALA A 26 4.13 -7.36 -8.81
N TYR A 27 3.42 -7.04 -9.89
CA TYR A 27 3.92 -6.29 -11.02
C TYR A 27 3.12 -5.00 -11.10
N LEU A 28 3.80 -3.86 -11.19
CA LEU A 28 3.17 -2.56 -11.45
C LEU A 28 3.58 -2.11 -12.86
N LEU A 29 2.59 -1.73 -13.66
CA LEU A 29 2.74 -1.11 -14.96
C LEU A 29 2.41 0.37 -14.82
N GLU A 30 3.45 1.21 -14.86
CA GLU A 30 3.27 2.66 -14.76
C GLU A 30 3.03 3.30 -16.13
N ASN A 31 2.02 4.15 -16.20
CA ASN A 31 1.72 4.96 -17.38
C ASN A 31 2.23 6.40 -17.20
N ASN A 32 3.44 6.65 -17.68
CA ASN A 32 4.06 7.97 -17.59
C ASN A 32 3.61 8.95 -18.68
N GLY A 33 2.58 8.63 -19.48
CA GLY A 33 1.99 9.51 -20.50
C GLY A 33 2.90 9.84 -21.68
N ASP A 34 4.08 9.22 -21.76
CA ASP A 34 5.07 9.37 -22.83
C ASP A 34 5.01 8.23 -23.86
N SER A 35 3.89 7.50 -23.89
CA SER A 35 3.71 6.25 -24.65
C SER A 35 4.68 5.13 -24.28
N ARG A 36 5.40 5.24 -23.15
CA ARG A 36 6.25 4.18 -22.61
C ARG A 36 5.65 3.68 -21.31
N PHE A 37 5.49 2.36 -21.23
CA PHE A 37 5.12 1.70 -19.99
C PHE A 37 6.39 1.22 -19.29
N ARG A 38 6.49 1.47 -17.98
CA ARG A 38 7.56 0.90 -17.16
C ARG A 38 7.02 -0.28 -16.38
N TRP A 39 7.74 -1.40 -16.49
CA TRP A 39 7.50 -2.57 -15.65
C TRP A 39 8.32 -2.41 -14.37
N HIS A 40 7.61 -2.25 -13.25
CA HIS A 40 8.20 -2.44 -11.94
C HIS A 40 7.95 -3.87 -11.52
N PHE A 41 9.06 -4.63 -11.44
CA PHE A 41 9.03 -5.87 -10.69
C PHE A 41 9.15 -5.49 -9.22
N LEU A 42 8.05 -5.57 -8.48
CA LEU A 42 8.06 -5.36 -7.04
C LEU A 42 8.64 -6.63 -6.40
N LEU A 43 9.97 -6.78 -6.46
CA LEU A 43 10.66 -7.42 -5.36
C LEU A 43 10.29 -6.62 -4.11
N GLN A 44 10.05 -7.27 -2.98
CA GLN A 44 9.92 -6.56 -1.71
C GLN A 44 11.29 -5.91 -1.36
N GLU A 45 11.64 -4.83 -2.04
CA GLU A 45 12.73 -3.92 -1.71
C GLU A 45 12.23 -3.04 -0.56
N GLY A 46 12.05 -3.64 0.61
CA GLY A 46 11.45 -3.00 1.78
C GLY A 46 11.03 -4.02 2.83
N ILE A 47 10.85 -3.58 4.08
CA ILE A 47 10.45 -4.48 5.17
C ILE A 47 8.98 -4.88 4.96
N PRO A 48 8.67 -6.11 4.57
CA PRO A 48 7.31 -6.48 4.24
C PRO A 48 6.43 -6.53 5.47
N ASN A 49 5.12 -6.39 5.28
CA ASN A 49 4.20 -6.70 6.36
C ASN A 49 4.32 -8.18 6.72
N PHE A 50 4.39 -8.50 8.01
CA PHE A 50 4.51 -9.88 8.47
C PHE A 50 3.51 -10.19 9.59
N PRO A 51 2.77 -11.31 9.50
CA PRO A 51 2.73 -12.25 8.37
C PRO A 51 2.03 -11.69 7.11
N ASN A 52 2.37 -12.22 5.92
CA ASN A 52 1.65 -11.99 4.67
C ASN A 52 1.71 -13.27 3.79
N PRO A 53 0.57 -13.91 3.47
CA PRO A 53 -0.78 -13.62 3.95
C PRO A 53 -0.91 -13.78 5.48
N PHE A 54 -1.88 -13.08 6.08
CA PHE A 54 -2.15 -13.18 7.52
C PHE A 54 -3.55 -13.72 7.81
N ASN A 55 -3.70 -14.33 8.99
CA ASN A 55 -4.97 -14.91 9.45
C ASN A 55 -5.75 -13.95 10.38
N SER A 56 -5.06 -13.37 11.36
CA SER A 56 -5.68 -12.51 12.38
C SER A 56 -5.25 -11.06 12.33
N ASP A 57 -3.96 -10.83 12.10
CA ASP A 57 -3.30 -9.55 12.08
C ASP A 57 -1.96 -9.63 11.36
N THR A 58 -1.47 -8.48 10.92
CA THR A 58 -0.15 -8.30 10.34
C THR A 58 0.51 -7.07 10.95
N VAL A 59 1.84 -7.05 10.94
CA VAL A 59 2.63 -5.89 11.35
C VAL A 59 3.19 -5.23 10.09
N ILE A 60 2.83 -3.97 9.86
CA ILE A 60 3.37 -3.13 8.80
C ILE A 60 4.50 -2.31 9.39
N ARG A 61 5.69 -2.40 8.81
CA ARG A 61 6.86 -1.62 9.20
C ARG A 61 7.08 -0.52 8.16
N TYR A 62 7.40 0.67 8.63
CA TYR A 62 7.63 1.82 7.78
C TYR A 62 8.75 2.69 8.35
N ALA A 63 9.41 3.45 7.49
CA ALA A 63 10.44 4.39 7.88
C ALA A 63 10.03 5.79 7.46
N LEU A 64 10.35 6.77 8.31
CA LEU A 64 10.28 8.18 7.97
C LEU A 64 11.71 8.69 7.83
N PRO A 65 12.11 9.22 6.65
CA PRO A 65 13.47 9.68 6.44
C PRO A 65 13.80 10.93 7.27
N THR A 66 12.80 11.75 7.57
CA THR A 66 12.90 13.00 8.31
C THR A 66 11.64 13.20 9.15
N ASP A 67 11.73 14.13 10.10
CA ASP A 67 10.57 14.57 10.87
C ASP A 67 9.53 15.19 9.94
N GLY A 68 8.25 14.95 10.19
CA GLY A 68 7.20 15.53 9.36
C GLY A 68 5.81 15.02 9.68
N ASN A 69 4.81 15.68 9.08
CA ASN A 69 3.45 15.18 9.09
C ASN A 69 3.34 13.97 8.18
N MET A 70 2.67 12.91 8.64
CA MET A 70 2.50 11.68 7.87
C MET A 70 1.12 11.05 8.04
N GLU A 71 0.73 10.25 7.06
CA GLU A 71 -0.46 9.40 7.08
C GLU A 71 -0.10 8.02 6.53
N LEU A 72 -0.37 6.97 7.30
CA LEU A 72 -0.35 5.58 6.84
C LEU A 72 -1.77 5.05 6.78
N ALA A 73 -2.24 4.71 5.59
CA ALA A 73 -3.61 4.27 5.34
C ALA A 73 -3.66 3.00 4.47
N ILE A 74 -4.73 2.23 4.64
CA ILE A 74 -5.04 1.02 3.87
C ILE A 74 -6.13 1.34 2.84
N PHE A 75 -5.96 0.81 1.62
CA PHE A 75 -6.87 0.99 0.49
C PHE A 75 -7.24 -0.36 -0.11
N ASN A 76 -8.48 -0.46 -0.60
CA ASN A 76 -8.88 -1.60 -1.43
C ASN A 76 -8.38 -1.43 -2.87
N LEU A 77 -8.55 -2.46 -3.70
CA LEU A 77 -8.12 -2.43 -5.11
C LEU A 77 -8.90 -1.40 -5.98
N ALA A 78 -10.01 -0.85 -5.48
CA ALA A 78 -10.73 0.23 -6.14
C ALA A 78 -10.23 1.63 -5.72
N GLY A 79 -9.13 1.72 -4.95
CA GLY A 79 -8.58 2.98 -4.46
C GLY A 79 -9.38 3.60 -3.31
N GLN A 80 -10.37 2.91 -2.75
CA GLN A 80 -11.15 3.41 -1.62
C GLN A 80 -10.38 3.16 -0.32
N ARG A 81 -10.25 4.21 0.51
CA ARG A 81 -9.63 4.10 1.84
C ARG A 81 -10.49 3.21 2.75
N VAL A 82 -9.87 2.19 3.32
CA VAL A 82 -10.47 1.21 4.23
C VAL A 82 -10.27 1.64 5.68
N THR A 83 -9.05 2.04 6.02
CA THR A 83 -8.72 2.51 7.38
C THR A 83 -7.49 3.40 7.38
N LYS A 84 -7.41 4.30 8.36
CA LYS A 84 -6.19 5.05 8.68
C LYS A 84 -5.51 4.43 9.89
N LEU A 85 -4.29 3.95 9.72
CA LEU A 85 -3.54 3.28 10.79
C LEU A 85 -2.76 4.25 11.67
N VAL A 86 -2.18 5.28 11.06
CA VAL A 86 -1.37 6.30 11.75
C VAL A 86 -1.56 7.65 11.05
N GLU A 87 -1.64 8.73 11.82
CA GLU A 87 -1.67 10.11 11.34
C GLU A 87 -0.93 11.04 12.28
N GLY A 88 -0.37 12.12 11.74
CA GLY A 88 0.13 13.27 12.48
C GLY A 88 1.63 13.47 12.33
N VAL A 89 2.19 14.35 13.15
CA VAL A 89 3.62 14.65 13.17
C VAL A 89 4.39 13.54 13.88
N ARG A 90 5.44 13.04 13.22
CA ARG A 90 6.36 12.02 13.73
C ARG A 90 7.80 12.45 13.46
N GLU A 91 8.71 12.03 14.32
CA GLU A 91 10.15 12.17 14.10
C GLU A 91 10.63 11.18 13.02
N GLY A 92 11.78 11.45 12.42
CA GLY A 92 12.47 10.53 11.53
C GLY A 92 12.86 9.25 12.28
N GLY A 93 12.60 8.10 11.67
CA GLY A 93 12.88 6.81 12.29
C GLY A 93 12.06 5.66 11.72
N THR A 94 12.24 4.48 12.32
CA THR A 94 11.57 3.25 11.92
C THR A 94 10.45 2.91 12.90
N TYR A 95 9.28 2.60 12.36
CA TYR A 95 8.06 2.34 13.11
C TYR A 95 7.42 1.01 12.69
N ALA A 96 6.51 0.53 13.53
CA ALA A 96 5.70 -0.64 13.25
C ALA A 96 4.28 -0.40 13.76
N VAL A 97 3.28 -0.75 12.94
CA VAL A 97 1.86 -0.71 13.32
C VAL A 97 1.23 -2.08 13.06
N ARG A 98 0.41 -2.53 14.00
CA ARG A 98 -0.37 -3.77 13.86
C ARG A 98 -1.72 -3.43 13.25
N TRP A 99 -2.11 -4.18 12.22
CA TRP A 99 -3.43 -4.10 11.62
C TRP A 99 -4.11 -5.48 11.66
N ASP A 100 -5.36 -5.52 12.10
CA ASP A 100 -6.15 -6.76 12.30
C ASP A 100 -7.06 -7.09 11.10
N GLY A 101 -6.94 -6.33 10.02
CA GLY A 101 -7.72 -6.55 8.82
C GLY A 101 -9.12 -5.97 8.84
N ARG A 102 -9.41 -4.96 9.68
CA ARG A 102 -10.71 -4.27 9.73
C ARG A 102 -10.63 -2.84 9.21
N ASP A 103 -11.79 -2.32 8.82
CA ASP A 103 -12.01 -0.91 8.49
C ASP A 103 -12.19 -0.06 9.76
N ASP A 104 -12.30 1.26 9.59
CA ASP A 104 -12.49 2.22 10.69
C ASP A 104 -13.80 2.00 11.48
N SER A 105 -14.77 1.26 10.92
CA SER A 105 -16.03 0.97 11.63
C SER A 105 -15.85 -0.08 12.71
N GLY A 106 -14.80 -0.90 12.67
CA GLY A 106 -14.57 -2.02 13.57
C GLY A 106 -15.58 -3.17 13.42
N VAL A 107 -16.63 -3.01 12.61
CA VAL A 107 -17.74 -3.97 12.40
C VAL A 107 -17.58 -4.75 11.08
N GLY A 108 -16.51 -4.53 10.33
CA GLY A 108 -16.23 -5.22 9.06
C GLY A 108 -15.83 -6.69 9.18
N THR A 109 -16.17 -7.47 8.15
CA THR A 109 -15.61 -8.81 7.93
C THR A 109 -14.10 -8.69 7.70
N ARG A 110 -13.29 -9.45 8.43
CA ARG A 110 -11.83 -9.52 8.22
C ARG A 110 -11.51 -9.67 6.74
N VAL A 111 -10.55 -8.86 6.28
CA VAL A 111 -10.10 -8.85 4.90
C VAL A 111 -9.68 -10.25 4.42
N ARG A 112 -10.28 -10.70 3.31
CA ARG A 112 -9.93 -11.94 2.60
C ARG A 112 -9.32 -11.67 1.21
N CYS A 113 -9.16 -10.40 0.87
CA CYS A 113 -8.70 -9.92 -0.44
C CYS A 113 -7.36 -9.20 -0.31
N VAL A 114 -6.80 -8.78 -1.43
CA VAL A 114 -5.58 -7.98 -1.46
C VAL A 114 -5.91 -6.51 -1.18
N TYR A 115 -5.02 -5.86 -0.42
CA TYR A 115 -5.09 -4.44 -0.06
C TYR A 115 -3.74 -3.79 -0.31
N LEU A 116 -3.77 -2.48 -0.49
CA LEU A 116 -2.60 -1.64 -0.64
C LEU A 116 -2.47 -0.79 0.63
N TYR A 117 -1.26 -0.58 1.13
CA TYR A 117 -1.00 0.47 2.11
C TYR A 117 -0.28 1.62 1.42
N GLN A 118 -0.55 2.85 1.86
CA GLN A 118 0.12 4.04 1.36
C GLN A 118 0.67 4.84 2.54
N LEU A 119 1.96 5.18 2.46
CA LEU A 119 2.60 6.12 3.36
C LEU A 119 2.71 7.48 2.67
N ARG A 120 1.97 8.47 3.16
CA ARG A 120 2.09 9.87 2.76
C ARG A 120 2.93 10.61 3.78
N THR A 121 3.96 11.31 3.33
CA THR A 121 4.72 12.29 4.12
C THR A 121 4.49 13.68 3.53
N GLY A 122 4.58 14.72 4.36
CA GLY A 122 4.39 16.12 3.95
C GLY A 122 5.31 16.57 2.81
N ASP A 123 6.41 15.86 2.58
CA ASP A 123 7.46 16.24 1.62
C ASP A 123 7.49 15.36 0.34
N GLY A 124 6.50 14.48 0.14
CA GLY A 124 6.34 13.67 -1.08
C GLY A 124 6.34 12.17 -0.79
N GLN A 125 5.37 11.47 -1.40
CA GLN A 125 5.07 10.05 -1.15
C GLN A 125 6.29 9.13 -1.32
N GLN A 126 6.50 8.23 -0.36
CA GLN A 126 7.31 7.02 -0.58
C GLN A 126 6.37 5.92 -1.08
N LEU A 127 6.68 5.42 -2.29
CA LEU A 127 6.03 4.28 -2.93
C LEU A 127 6.41 2.95 -2.26
#